data_AF-A0A5C8TXP2-F1
#
_entry.id   AF-A0A5C8TXP2-F1
#
_cell.length_a   1.000
_cell.length_b   1.000
_cell.length_c   1.000
_cell.angle_alpha   90.00
_cell.angle_beta   90.00
_cell.angle_gamma   90.00
#
_symmetry.space_group_name_H-M   'P 1'
#
loop_
_entity.id
_entity.type
_entity.pdbx_description
1 polymer ?
#
loop_
_entity_poly.entity_id
_entity_poly.type
_entity_poly.pdbx_seq_one_letter_code
_entity_poly.pdbx_strand_id
1 'polypeptide(L)'
;ITLTDLARLYAGLARGGAVPDLVRRVPGSPPPCGEGPGVGVVQPDCEGGQRNHPHLQLLPTRGRRVTADEHEAERTIADPVSAWYVADILRGAPPPENALSGRIAFKTGTSYGYRDAWAVGFDRRVTIAVWIGRPDGASVPGLVGRASAAPVLFDAFSRFGGEPETLPRPHDALVVATAGLPPPLRHIRRDAPKTLEVTLGVPLKIAYPPDGSRVDLGLSEGARAQLALKALGGQPPLTWMVDGLPVSEGMRRQAAWSPEGAGFARISVMDASGASDSVVVRIE
;
A
#
# COMPACT_ATOMS: atom_id res chain seq x y z
N ILE A 1 3.42 9.31 -9.08
CA ILE A 1 2.35 8.29 -8.95
C ILE A 1 1.07 9.02 -8.61
N THR A 2 -0.01 8.75 -9.34
CA THR A 2 -1.32 9.40 -9.10
C THR A 2 -2.20 8.52 -8.21
N LEU A 3 -3.27 9.11 -7.65
CA LEU A 3 -4.31 8.36 -6.94
C LEU A 3 -4.94 7.29 -7.86
N THR A 4 -5.11 7.61 -9.14
CA THR A 4 -5.62 6.68 -10.16
C THR A 4 -4.68 5.50 -10.37
N ASP A 5 -3.36 5.72 -10.42
CA ASP A 5 -2.38 4.64 -10.58
C ASP A 5 -2.41 3.67 -9.39
N LEU A 6 -2.48 4.22 -8.17
CA LEU A 6 -2.59 3.42 -6.95
C LEU A 6 -3.91 2.65 -6.89
N ALA A 7 -5.03 3.29 -7.21
CA ALA A 7 -6.32 2.63 -7.27
C ALA A 7 -6.33 1.49 -8.30
N ARG A 8 -5.73 1.72 -9.47
CA ARG A 8 -5.59 0.72 -10.53
C ARG A 8 -4.78 -0.50 -10.06
N LEU A 9 -3.65 -0.26 -9.39
CA LEU A 9 -2.79 -1.32 -8.87
C LEU A 9 -3.52 -2.19 -7.83
N TYR A 10 -4.20 -1.56 -6.88
CA TYR A 10 -4.92 -2.27 -5.82
C TYR A 10 -6.17 -2.98 -6.36
N ALA A 11 -6.84 -2.40 -7.36
CA ALA A 11 -7.91 -3.08 -8.09
C ALA A 11 -7.39 -4.31 -8.84
N GLY A 12 -6.15 -4.26 -9.34
CA GLY A 12 -5.47 -5.41 -9.91
C GLY A 12 -5.27 -6.52 -8.87
N LEU A 13 -4.76 -6.19 -7.68
CA LEU A 13 -4.61 -7.15 -6.58
C LEU A 13 -5.95 -7.78 -6.17
N ALA A 14 -7.01 -6.97 -6.09
CA ALA A 14 -8.37 -7.44 -5.78
C ALA A 14 -8.91 -8.49 -6.78
N ARG A 15 -8.37 -8.50 -8.01
CA ARG A 15 -8.79 -9.36 -9.12
C ARG A 15 -7.79 -10.45 -9.46
N GLY A 16 -6.96 -10.85 -8.51
CA GLY A 16 -5.97 -11.90 -8.75
C GLY A 16 -4.84 -11.47 -9.69
N GLY A 17 -4.55 -10.17 -9.77
CA GLY A 17 -3.44 -9.60 -10.51
C GLY A 17 -3.76 -9.07 -11.91
N ALA A 18 -5.01 -9.22 -12.38
CA ALA A 18 -5.48 -8.63 -13.64
C ALA A 18 -5.84 -7.15 -13.46
N VAL A 19 -5.16 -6.26 -14.19
CA VAL A 19 -5.32 -4.81 -14.05
C VAL A 19 -6.41 -4.29 -14.97
N PRO A 20 -7.49 -3.70 -14.44
CA PRO A 20 -8.48 -3.02 -15.27
C PRO A 20 -7.95 -1.79 -15.99
N ASP A 21 -8.57 -1.52 -17.14
CA ASP A 21 -8.76 -0.15 -17.57
C ASP A 21 -9.77 0.56 -16.68
N LEU A 22 -9.34 1.66 -16.09
CA LEU A 22 -10.19 2.49 -15.25
C LEU A 22 -10.97 3.49 -16.10
N VAL A 23 -12.30 3.38 -16.06
CA VAL A 23 -13.19 4.38 -16.65
C VAL A 23 -13.41 5.51 -15.65
N ARG A 24 -13.04 6.73 -16.04
CA ARG A 24 -13.33 7.93 -15.24
C ARG A 24 -14.79 8.31 -15.42
N ARG A 25 -15.62 8.11 -14.40
CA ARG A 25 -16.96 8.71 -14.34
C ARG A 25 -16.91 10.02 -13.56
N VAL A 26 -17.27 11.12 -14.21
CA VAL A 26 -17.56 12.39 -13.54
C VAL A 26 -19.02 12.33 -13.06
N PRO A 27 -19.35 12.81 -11.84
CA PRO A 27 -20.74 12.86 -11.39
C PRO A 27 -21.64 13.52 -12.45
N GLY A 28 -22.70 12.83 -12.87
CA GLY A 28 -23.67 13.31 -13.86
C GLY A 28 -23.61 12.66 -15.26
N SER A 29 -22.64 11.77 -15.54
CA SER A 29 -22.59 11.04 -16.82
C SER A 29 -23.41 9.73 -16.75
N PRO A 30 -24.31 9.45 -17.71
CA PRO A 30 -25.10 8.21 -17.69
C PRO A 30 -24.20 6.97 -17.81
N PRO A 31 -24.61 5.80 -17.28
CA PRO A 31 -23.86 4.56 -17.44
C PRO A 31 -23.76 4.20 -18.94
N PRO A 32 -22.64 3.59 -19.38
CA PRO A 32 -22.56 3.04 -20.71
C PRO A 32 -23.66 1.97 -20.88
N CYS A 33 -24.36 2.03 -22.02
CA CYS A 33 -25.35 1.03 -22.38
C CYS A 33 -24.65 -0.33 -22.57
N GLY A 34 -24.99 -1.33 -21.74
CA GLY A 34 -24.57 -2.72 -21.98
C GLY A 34 -24.05 -3.50 -20.79
N GLU A 35 -23.71 -2.89 -19.65
CA GLU A 35 -23.27 -3.61 -18.45
C GLU A 35 -24.23 -3.36 -17.30
N GLY A 36 -25.32 -4.11 -17.30
CA GLY A 36 -26.16 -4.24 -16.11
C GLY A 36 -25.47 -5.12 -15.07
N PRO A 37 -25.51 -4.78 -13.77
CA PRO A 37 -25.40 -5.81 -12.76
C PRO A 37 -26.60 -6.75 -12.93
N GLY A 38 -26.36 -8.05 -12.78
CA GLY A 38 -27.45 -9.02 -12.77
C GLY A 38 -28.57 -8.60 -11.80
N VAL A 39 -29.80 -8.97 -12.18
CA VAL A 39 -31.12 -8.63 -11.62
C VAL A 39 -31.85 -7.59 -12.49
N GLY A 40 -32.87 -8.10 -13.19
CA GLY A 40 -33.62 -7.40 -14.23
C GLY A 40 -34.21 -6.07 -13.80
N VAL A 41 -33.73 -5.01 -14.46
CA VAL A 41 -34.50 -3.81 -14.73
C VAL A 41 -34.27 -3.49 -16.21
N VAL A 42 -35.29 -3.74 -17.03
CA VAL A 42 -35.33 -3.23 -18.40
C VAL A 42 -35.62 -1.73 -18.30
N GLN A 43 -34.72 -0.89 -18.79
CA GLN A 43 -34.94 0.55 -18.89
C GLN A 43 -35.72 0.85 -20.18
N PRO A 44 -36.85 1.58 -20.15
CA PRO A 44 -37.80 1.64 -21.27
C PRO A 44 -37.43 2.61 -22.42
N ASP A 45 -36.37 3.41 -22.33
CA ASP A 45 -36.15 4.52 -23.27
C ASP A 45 -34.99 4.30 -24.26
N CYS A 46 -34.92 3.12 -24.87
CA CYS A 46 -34.05 2.85 -26.01
C CYS A 46 -34.87 2.71 -27.31
N GLU A 47 -35.67 3.72 -27.65
CA GLU A 47 -36.31 3.81 -28.96
C GLU A 47 -36.08 5.18 -29.60
N GLY A 48 -35.71 5.18 -30.88
CA GLY A 48 -35.92 6.31 -31.79
C GLY A 48 -34.65 6.95 -32.33
N GLY A 49 -34.15 6.45 -33.46
CA GLY A 49 -33.02 7.08 -34.15
C GLY A 49 -32.76 6.58 -35.57
N GLN A 50 -33.82 6.25 -36.32
CA GLN A 50 -33.72 5.89 -37.74
C GLN A 50 -33.25 7.11 -38.55
N ARG A 51 -32.08 7.03 -39.20
CA ARG A 51 -31.72 7.89 -40.33
C ARG A 51 -31.21 7.05 -41.49
N ASN A 52 -32.00 7.11 -42.57
CA ASN A 52 -31.71 6.65 -43.93
C ASN A 52 -30.36 7.14 -44.44
N HIS A 53 -29.65 6.31 -45.23
CA HIS A 53 -29.08 6.66 -46.54
C HIS A 53 -28.78 5.38 -47.37
N PRO A 54 -28.71 5.49 -48.71
CA PRO A 54 -29.32 4.53 -49.63
C PRO A 54 -28.39 3.44 -50.17
N HIS A 55 -29.01 2.36 -50.65
CA HIS A 55 -28.55 1.37 -51.64
C HIS A 55 -27.07 1.42 -52.08
N LEU A 56 -26.30 0.40 -51.67
CA LEU A 56 -25.22 -0.14 -52.49
C LEU A 56 -25.25 -1.69 -52.42
N GLN A 57 -25.25 -2.30 -53.60
CA GLN A 57 -25.41 -3.73 -53.85
C GLN A 57 -24.36 -4.60 -53.15
N LEU A 58 -24.81 -5.75 -52.64
CA LEU A 58 -23.97 -6.90 -52.28
C LEU A 58 -23.25 -7.44 -53.52
N LEU A 59 -21.92 -7.37 -53.54
CA LEU A 59 -21.08 -8.31 -54.28
C LEU A 59 -20.46 -9.30 -53.30
N PRO A 60 -20.47 -10.62 -53.57
CA PRO A 60 -19.82 -11.59 -52.71
C PRO A 60 -18.33 -11.64 -53.06
N THR A 61 -17.48 -11.13 -52.19
CA THR A 61 -16.03 -11.40 -52.26
C THR A 61 -15.61 -12.33 -51.13
N ARG A 62 -15.08 -13.48 -51.56
CA ARG A 62 -14.41 -14.48 -50.75
C ARG A 62 -13.35 -13.84 -49.85
N GLY A 63 -13.28 -14.34 -48.62
CA GLY A 63 -12.01 -14.51 -47.92
C GLY A 63 -11.77 -13.52 -46.79
N ARG A 64 -12.11 -13.94 -45.56
CA ARG A 64 -11.18 -14.14 -44.44
C ARG A 64 -12.03 -14.48 -43.22
N ARG A 65 -11.94 -15.73 -42.74
CA ARG A 65 -12.36 -16.03 -41.36
C ARG A 65 -11.47 -15.17 -40.47
N VAL A 66 -12.02 -14.12 -39.90
CA VAL A 66 -11.42 -13.47 -38.74
C VAL A 66 -11.69 -14.46 -37.61
N THR A 67 -10.65 -15.21 -37.24
CA THR A 67 -10.59 -15.84 -35.93
C THR A 67 -10.74 -14.70 -34.92
N ALA A 68 -11.87 -14.66 -34.22
CA ALA A 68 -12.03 -13.83 -33.03
C ALA A 68 -11.17 -14.45 -31.92
N ASP A 69 -9.86 -14.29 -32.06
CA ASP A 69 -8.87 -14.58 -31.04
C ASP A 69 -8.03 -13.31 -30.88
N GLU A 70 -8.73 -12.25 -30.50
CA GLU A 70 -8.15 -11.01 -29.99
C GLU A 70 -8.88 -10.72 -28.67
N HIS A 71 -8.70 -11.60 -27.68
CA HIS A 71 -8.76 -11.15 -26.30
C HIS A 71 -7.63 -10.13 -26.15
N GLU A 72 -7.98 -8.85 -26.17
CA GLU A 72 -7.10 -7.76 -25.77
C GLU A 72 -6.53 -8.15 -24.39
N ALA A 73 -5.25 -8.53 -24.37
CA ALA A 73 -4.65 -9.19 -23.22
C ALA A 73 -4.76 -8.27 -22.00
N GLU A 74 -5.62 -8.64 -21.04
CA GLU A 74 -5.70 -7.96 -19.75
C GLU A 74 -4.28 -7.82 -19.20
N ARG A 75 -3.84 -6.58 -18.97
CA ARG A 75 -2.50 -6.33 -18.43
C ARG A 75 -2.42 -6.92 -17.03
N THR A 76 -1.53 -7.86 -16.80
CA THR A 76 -1.34 -8.48 -15.48
C THR A 76 -0.14 -7.85 -14.75
N ILE A 77 -0.27 -7.66 -13.44
CA ILE A 77 0.82 -7.19 -12.56
C ILE A 77 1.40 -8.31 -11.69
N ALA A 78 0.63 -9.38 -11.50
CA ALA A 78 0.99 -10.53 -10.68
C ALA A 78 0.15 -11.74 -11.09
N ASP A 79 0.63 -12.93 -10.76
CA ASP A 79 -0.15 -14.17 -10.80
C ASP A 79 -1.18 -14.22 -9.65
N PRO A 80 -2.32 -14.93 -9.80
CA PRO A 80 -3.35 -15.04 -8.76
C PRO A 80 -2.86 -15.48 -7.38
N VAL A 81 -1.89 -16.41 -7.29
CA VAL A 81 -1.32 -16.86 -6.01
C VAL A 81 -0.59 -15.72 -5.32
N SER A 82 0.19 -14.96 -6.09
CA SER A 82 0.98 -13.83 -5.56
C SER A 82 0.08 -12.68 -5.13
N ALA A 83 -0.92 -12.35 -5.95
CA ALA A 83 -1.92 -11.33 -5.60
C ALA A 83 -2.70 -11.72 -4.34
N TRP A 84 -3.08 -12.99 -4.21
CA TRP A 84 -3.77 -13.50 -3.03
C TRP A 84 -2.93 -13.40 -1.75
N TYR A 85 -1.64 -13.78 -1.79
CA TYR A 85 -0.77 -13.63 -0.62
C TYR A 85 -0.65 -12.17 -0.17
N VAL A 86 -0.46 -11.24 -1.11
CA VAL A 86 -0.39 -9.81 -0.79
C VAL A 86 -1.71 -9.36 -0.15
N ALA A 87 -2.85 -9.76 -0.72
CA ALA A 87 -4.16 -9.43 -0.15
C ALA A 87 -4.33 -9.98 1.27
N ASP A 88 -3.95 -11.24 1.53
CA ASP A 88 -4.06 -11.84 2.87
C ASP A 88 -3.12 -11.18 3.89
N ILE A 89 -1.89 -10.84 3.49
CA ILE A 89 -0.97 -10.05 4.34
C ILE A 89 -1.57 -8.69 4.69
N LEU A 90 -2.11 -7.97 3.69
CA LEU A 90 -2.71 -6.66 3.89
C LEU A 90 -4.00 -6.71 4.72
N ARG A 91 -4.74 -7.82 4.66
CA ARG A 91 -5.91 -8.07 5.50
C ARG A 91 -5.53 -8.27 6.97
N GLY A 92 -4.32 -8.77 7.23
CA GLY A 92 -3.74 -8.88 8.58
C GLY A 92 -3.29 -7.56 9.19
N ALA A 93 -3.36 -6.43 8.47
CA ALA A 93 -2.96 -5.14 9.00
C ALA A 93 -3.87 -4.69 10.16
N PRO A 94 -3.32 -4.13 11.25
CA PRO A 94 -4.12 -3.67 12.38
C PRO A 94 -4.99 -2.48 11.96
N PRO A 95 -6.33 -2.57 12.10
CA PRO A 95 -7.26 -1.52 11.70
C PRO A 95 -7.04 -0.23 12.52
N PRO A 96 -7.61 0.91 12.11
CA PRO A 96 -7.77 2.06 12.98
C PRO A 96 -8.63 1.72 14.21
N GLU A 97 -8.52 2.50 15.29
CA GLU A 97 -9.07 2.17 16.62
C GLU A 97 -10.56 1.80 16.62
N ASN A 98 -11.36 2.41 15.75
CA ASN A 98 -12.81 2.21 15.69
C ASN A 98 -13.26 1.26 14.56
N ALA A 99 -12.37 0.42 14.05
CA ALA A 99 -12.68 -0.50 12.96
C ALA A 99 -12.35 -1.96 13.29
N LEU A 100 -13.13 -2.88 12.72
CA LEU A 100 -12.95 -4.32 12.88
C LEU A 100 -11.76 -4.83 12.06
N SER A 101 -10.93 -5.67 12.68
CA SER A 101 -9.77 -6.30 12.04
C SER A 101 -10.18 -7.33 10.99
N GLY A 102 -9.35 -7.51 9.97
CA GLY A 102 -9.46 -8.63 9.03
C GLY A 102 -10.63 -8.57 8.03
N ARG A 103 -11.35 -7.43 7.97
CA ARG A 103 -12.51 -7.22 7.10
C ARG A 103 -12.11 -6.86 5.66
N ILE A 104 -11.12 -6.00 5.50
CA ILE A 104 -10.62 -5.52 4.20
C ILE A 104 -9.10 -5.63 4.15
N ALA A 105 -8.54 -5.84 2.96
CA ALA A 105 -7.11 -5.71 2.72
C ALA A 105 -6.79 -4.23 2.53
N PHE A 106 -5.86 -3.66 3.32
CA PHE A 106 -5.56 -2.23 3.19
C PHE A 106 -4.12 -1.88 3.55
N LYS A 107 -3.68 -0.73 3.06
CA LYS A 107 -2.39 -0.14 3.40
C LYS A 107 -2.49 1.37 3.54
N THR A 108 -1.81 1.89 4.54
CA THR A 108 -1.59 3.34 4.73
C THR A 108 -0.26 3.79 4.14
N GLY A 109 -0.20 5.04 3.70
CA GLY A 109 1.02 5.74 3.28
C GLY A 109 1.08 7.13 3.91
N THR A 110 2.29 7.61 4.16
CA THR A 110 2.53 8.98 4.64
C THR A 110 3.78 9.48 3.95
N SER A 111 3.67 10.61 3.23
CA SER A 111 4.82 11.17 2.53
C SER A 111 5.74 11.91 3.50
N TYR A 112 6.99 12.09 3.07
CA TYR A 112 7.96 12.86 3.83
C TYR A 112 7.50 14.32 3.99
N GLY A 113 7.68 14.88 5.19
CA GLY A 113 7.26 16.24 5.52
C GLY A 113 5.74 16.43 5.61
N TYR A 114 4.98 15.36 5.85
CA TYR A 114 3.53 15.39 6.13
C TYR A 114 2.71 16.13 5.06
N ARG A 115 3.05 15.91 3.78
CA ARG A 115 2.34 16.55 2.65
C ARG A 115 1.13 15.74 2.21
N ASP A 116 1.24 14.41 2.34
CA ASP A 116 0.23 13.46 1.87
C ASP A 116 -0.03 12.37 2.91
N ALA A 117 -1.30 12.16 3.21
CA ALA A 117 -1.83 10.99 3.90
C ALA A 117 -2.60 10.12 2.90
N TRP A 118 -2.17 8.88 2.73
CA TRP A 118 -2.79 7.91 1.83
C TRP A 118 -3.38 6.74 2.62
N ALA A 119 -4.51 6.22 2.15
CA ALA A 119 -5.00 4.91 2.53
C ALA A 119 -5.67 4.26 1.32
N VAL A 120 -5.24 3.07 0.95
CA VAL A 120 -5.86 2.30 -0.14
C VAL A 120 -6.26 0.94 0.42
N GLY A 121 -7.50 0.55 0.17
CA GLY A 121 -8.03 -0.73 0.62
C GLY A 121 -8.98 -1.33 -0.40
N PHE A 122 -9.13 -2.64 -0.32
CA PHE A 122 -9.96 -3.42 -1.21
C PHE A 122 -10.54 -4.64 -0.50
N ASP A 123 -11.68 -5.07 -1.01
CA ASP A 123 -12.17 -6.43 -0.91
C ASP A 123 -12.33 -6.99 -2.34
N ARG A 124 -13.05 -8.10 -2.52
CA ARG A 124 -13.30 -8.67 -3.85
C ARG A 124 -14.22 -7.81 -4.72
N ARG A 125 -15.03 -6.93 -4.13
CA ARG A 125 -16.09 -6.17 -4.81
C ARG A 125 -15.68 -4.76 -5.16
N VAL A 126 -14.95 -4.09 -4.26
CA VAL A 126 -14.63 -2.67 -4.37
C VAL A 126 -13.20 -2.40 -3.94
N THR A 127 -12.57 -1.45 -4.64
CA THR A 127 -11.30 -0.85 -4.25
C THR A 127 -11.54 0.63 -4.01
N ILE A 128 -11.10 1.11 -2.84
CA ILE A 128 -11.23 2.51 -2.44
C ILE A 128 -9.83 3.04 -2.15
N ALA A 129 -9.50 4.17 -2.76
CA ALA A 129 -8.26 4.87 -2.53
C ALA A 129 -8.57 6.27 -2.01
N VAL A 130 -7.97 6.63 -0.88
CA VAL A 130 -8.16 7.91 -0.18
C VAL A 130 -6.82 8.63 -0.14
N TRP A 131 -6.86 9.90 -0.53
CA TRP A 131 -5.77 10.85 -0.34
C TRP A 131 -6.29 12.07 0.42
N ILE A 132 -5.49 12.51 1.39
CA ILE A 132 -5.70 13.77 2.10
C ILE A 132 -4.37 14.52 2.03
N GLY A 133 -4.43 15.79 1.66
CA GLY A 133 -3.27 16.66 1.53
C GLY A 133 -3.70 18.01 0.98
N ARG A 134 -2.75 18.95 0.92
CA ARG A 134 -3.01 20.24 0.29
C ARG A 134 -2.81 20.14 -1.23
N PRO A 135 -3.70 20.73 -2.05
CA PRO A 135 -3.53 20.74 -3.50
C PRO A 135 -2.26 21.43 -3.99
N ASP A 136 -1.73 22.38 -3.21
CA ASP A 136 -0.45 23.06 -3.49
C ASP A 136 0.79 22.26 -3.02
N GLY A 137 0.58 21.07 -2.44
CA GLY A 137 1.63 20.19 -1.95
C GLY A 137 2.33 20.70 -0.70
N ALA A 138 1.85 21.75 -0.03
CA ALA A 138 2.46 22.23 1.20
C ALA A 138 2.26 21.23 2.37
N SER A 139 3.19 21.27 3.32
CA SER A 139 3.17 20.43 4.51
C SER A 139 1.98 20.76 5.41
N VAL A 140 1.41 19.71 6.02
CA VAL A 140 0.37 19.81 7.04
C VAL A 140 0.86 19.04 8.26
N PRO A 141 1.36 19.72 9.32
CA PRO A 141 1.86 19.05 10.52
C PRO A 141 0.85 18.04 11.06
N GLY A 142 1.33 16.85 11.46
CA GLY A 142 0.47 15.78 11.98
C GLY A 142 -0.38 15.02 10.93
N LEU A 143 -0.27 15.35 9.63
CA LEU A 143 -1.00 14.65 8.57
C LEU A 143 -0.41 13.25 8.32
N VAL A 144 -0.91 12.25 9.05
CA VAL A 144 -0.47 10.86 8.97
C VAL A 144 -1.57 9.97 8.42
N GLY A 145 -1.22 9.07 7.49
CA GLY A 145 -2.15 8.18 6.79
C GLY A 145 -3.02 7.32 7.71
N ARG A 146 -2.45 6.82 8.81
CA ARG A 146 -3.18 6.00 9.79
C ARG A 146 -4.23 6.79 10.58
N ALA A 147 -3.95 8.04 10.92
CA ALA A 147 -4.85 8.88 11.72
C ALA A 147 -5.84 9.69 10.87
N SER A 148 -5.51 9.92 9.59
CA SER A 148 -6.30 10.79 8.70
C SER A 148 -7.01 10.02 7.58
N ALA A 149 -6.26 9.40 6.67
CA ALA A 149 -6.84 8.76 5.49
C ALA A 149 -7.50 7.41 5.78
N ALA A 150 -6.96 6.62 6.71
CA ALA A 150 -7.53 5.31 7.04
C ALA A 150 -8.95 5.40 7.65
N PRO A 151 -9.27 6.28 8.62
CA PRO A 151 -10.65 6.42 9.09
C PRO A 151 -11.64 6.72 7.97
N VAL A 152 -11.29 7.60 7.02
CA VAL A 152 -12.13 7.92 5.85
C VAL A 152 -12.30 6.69 4.94
N LEU A 153 -11.24 5.91 4.73
CA LEU A 153 -11.32 4.66 3.97
C LEU A 153 -12.33 3.68 4.59
N PHE A 154 -12.24 3.47 5.91
CA PHE A 154 -13.13 2.53 6.62
C PHE A 154 -14.59 3.02 6.69
N ASP A 155 -14.80 4.34 6.85
CA ASP A 155 -16.14 4.94 6.74
C ASP A 155 -16.71 4.74 5.32
N ALA A 156 -15.90 4.92 4.27
CA ALA A 156 -16.33 4.70 2.88
C ALA A 156 -16.74 3.24 2.62
N PHE A 157 -15.99 2.25 3.13
CA PHE A 157 -16.40 0.84 3.07
C PHE A 157 -17.71 0.58 3.82
N SER A 158 -17.88 1.19 4.98
CA SER A 158 -19.10 1.06 5.79
C SER A 158 -20.33 1.62 5.06
N ARG A 159 -20.15 2.70 4.28
CA ARG A 159 -21.21 3.33 3.46
C ARG A 159 -21.47 2.64 2.14
N PHE A 160 -20.45 2.00 1.54
CA PHE A 160 -20.63 1.20 0.32
C PHE A 160 -21.66 0.08 0.53
N GLY A 161 -21.72 -0.47 1.75
CA GLY A 161 -22.72 -1.44 2.16
C GLY A 161 -22.38 -2.86 1.70
N GLY A 162 -23.03 -3.83 2.35
CA GLY A 162 -22.71 -5.26 2.20
C GLY A 162 -21.57 -5.71 3.10
N GLU A 163 -21.51 -7.02 3.35
CA GLU A 163 -20.39 -7.61 4.08
C GLU A 163 -19.16 -7.70 3.17
N PRO A 164 -17.98 -7.20 3.59
CA PRO A 164 -16.76 -7.28 2.81
C PRO A 164 -16.44 -8.73 2.42
N GLU A 165 -16.14 -8.94 1.15
CA GLU A 165 -15.89 -10.26 0.59
C GLU A 165 -14.39 -10.50 0.42
N THR A 166 -13.86 -11.50 1.14
CA THR A 166 -12.44 -11.86 1.03
C THR A 166 -12.12 -12.48 -0.32
N LEU A 167 -10.89 -12.29 -0.80
CA LEU A 167 -10.43 -12.96 -2.01
C LEU A 167 -10.38 -14.49 -1.78
N PRO A 168 -10.95 -15.30 -2.70
CA PRO A 168 -10.88 -16.74 -2.60
C PRO A 168 -9.43 -17.20 -2.70
N ARG A 169 -9.04 -18.15 -1.83
CA ARG A 169 -7.70 -18.73 -1.85
C ARG A 169 -7.50 -19.57 -3.12
N PRO A 170 -6.49 -19.28 -3.94
CA PRO A 170 -6.11 -20.13 -5.06
C PRO A 170 -5.68 -21.52 -4.58
N HIS A 171 -5.96 -22.55 -5.39
CA HIS A 171 -5.67 -23.94 -5.04
C HIS A 171 -4.17 -24.21 -4.76
N ASP A 172 -3.29 -23.56 -5.51
CA ASP A 172 -1.83 -23.70 -5.37
C ASP A 172 -1.21 -22.81 -4.28
N ALA A 173 -2.02 -22.04 -3.54
CA ALA A 173 -1.51 -21.22 -2.45
C ALA A 173 -1.07 -22.10 -1.27
N LEU A 174 0.20 -22.03 -0.90
CA LEU A 174 0.82 -22.63 0.27
C LEU A 174 0.59 -21.74 1.51
N VAL A 175 -0.32 -22.15 2.38
CA VAL A 175 -0.56 -21.52 3.68
C VAL A 175 -0.16 -22.51 4.76
N VAL A 176 1.09 -22.42 5.19
CA VAL A 176 1.67 -23.33 6.17
C VAL A 176 2.78 -22.64 6.95
N ALA A 177 2.91 -22.97 8.24
CA ALA A 177 4.04 -22.52 9.04
C ALA A 177 5.36 -23.14 8.52
N THR A 178 6.51 -22.53 8.84
CA THR A 178 7.82 -23.00 8.38
C THR A 178 8.06 -24.49 8.64
N ALA A 179 7.57 -25.03 9.77
CA ALA A 179 7.70 -26.45 10.10
C ALA A 179 6.97 -27.40 9.13
N GLY A 180 5.87 -26.94 8.53
CA GLY A 180 5.09 -27.72 7.56
C GLY A 180 5.50 -27.50 6.11
N LEU A 181 6.49 -26.64 5.84
CA LEU A 181 7.07 -26.52 4.50
C LEU A 181 7.89 -27.78 4.14
N PRO A 182 7.95 -28.16 2.85
CA PRO A 182 8.91 -29.17 2.37
C PRO A 182 10.35 -28.83 2.79
N PRO A 183 11.21 -29.82 3.10
CA PRO A 183 12.55 -29.55 3.63
C PRO A 183 13.37 -28.49 2.86
N PRO A 184 13.36 -28.44 1.51
CA PRO A 184 14.08 -27.40 0.76
C PRO A 184 13.53 -25.97 0.94
N LEU A 185 12.28 -25.82 1.35
CA LEU A 185 11.59 -24.54 1.55
C LEU A 185 11.56 -24.09 3.01
N ARG A 186 11.94 -24.96 3.96
CA ARG A 186 12.10 -24.58 5.37
C ARG A 186 13.22 -23.56 5.58
N HIS A 187 14.11 -23.44 4.59
CA HIS A 187 15.29 -22.59 4.64
C HIS A 187 15.23 -21.56 3.50
N ILE A 188 15.07 -20.28 3.85
CA ILE A 188 14.95 -19.17 2.89
C ILE A 188 16.28 -18.85 2.16
N ARG A 189 17.41 -19.42 2.59
CA ARG A 189 18.73 -19.17 1.98
C ARG A 189 19.35 -20.45 1.43
N ARG A 190 19.64 -20.46 0.13
CA ARG A 190 20.49 -21.47 -0.53
C ARG A 190 21.98 -21.10 -0.53
N ASP A 191 22.32 -19.81 -0.36
CA ASP A 191 23.68 -19.29 -0.56
C ASP A 191 24.38 -18.75 0.70
N ALA A 192 23.89 -19.05 1.91
CA ALA A 192 24.61 -18.67 3.12
C ALA A 192 25.75 -19.69 3.38
N PRO A 193 27.04 -19.33 3.26
CA PRO A 193 28.11 -20.17 3.75
C PRO A 193 27.91 -20.38 5.25
N LYS A 194 27.81 -21.64 5.66
CA LYS A 194 27.44 -22.10 7.01
C LYS A 194 28.40 -21.67 8.13
N THR A 195 29.39 -20.81 7.90
CA THR A 195 30.53 -20.70 8.83
C THR A 195 31.18 -19.32 9.01
N LEU A 196 30.90 -18.27 8.22
CA LEU A 196 31.65 -16.99 8.35
C LEU A 196 30.82 -15.68 8.30
N GLU A 197 29.65 -15.65 7.67
CA GLU A 197 28.81 -14.43 7.67
C GLU A 197 28.00 -14.22 8.96
N VAL A 198 27.92 -15.24 9.82
CA VAL A 198 27.44 -15.06 11.20
C VAL A 198 28.38 -14.13 11.98
N THR A 199 29.64 -14.01 11.56
CA THR A 199 30.66 -13.20 12.25
C THR A 199 30.67 -11.73 11.80
N LEU A 200 30.18 -11.41 10.60
CA LEU A 200 30.15 -10.04 10.05
C LEU A 200 28.73 -9.69 9.61
N GLY A 201 27.86 -9.39 10.58
CA GLY A 201 26.47 -9.01 10.33
C GLY A 201 26.32 -7.82 9.37
N VAL A 202 25.12 -7.65 8.81
CA VAL A 202 24.75 -6.44 8.05
C VAL A 202 25.18 -5.21 8.88
N PRO A 203 25.93 -4.25 8.30
CA PRO A 203 26.47 -3.13 9.05
C PRO A 203 25.33 -2.33 9.67
N LEU A 204 25.53 -1.91 10.92
CA LEU A 204 24.59 -1.05 11.62
C LEU A 204 24.44 0.27 10.84
N LYS A 205 23.21 0.59 10.45
CA LYS A 205 22.88 1.89 9.83
C LYS A 205 21.56 2.42 10.34
N ILE A 206 21.47 3.73 10.54
CA ILE A 206 20.22 4.43 10.80
C ILE A 206 19.47 4.53 9.46
N ALA A 207 18.31 3.87 9.39
CA ALA A 207 17.42 3.95 8.24
C ALA A 207 16.41 5.09 8.35
N TYR A 208 16.08 5.48 9.57
CA TYR A 208 15.24 6.65 9.81
C TYR A 208 15.54 7.25 11.18
N PRO A 209 15.63 8.59 11.29
CA PRO A 209 15.56 9.54 10.19
C PRO A 209 16.84 9.56 9.31
N PRO A 210 16.76 9.93 8.02
CA PRO A 210 17.94 10.11 7.18
C PRO A 210 18.80 11.28 7.64
N ASP A 211 20.10 11.22 7.34
CA ASP A 211 21.02 12.32 7.64
C ASP A 211 20.65 13.61 6.90
N GLY A 212 20.76 14.74 7.60
CA GLY A 212 20.37 16.07 7.11
C GLY A 212 18.86 16.30 6.95
N SER A 213 18.01 15.35 7.36
CA SER A 213 16.57 15.51 7.22
C SER A 213 16.00 16.59 8.15
N ARG A 214 14.93 17.24 7.67
CA ARG A 214 14.14 18.23 8.41
C ARG A 214 12.82 17.57 8.81
N VAL A 215 12.57 17.46 10.11
CA VAL A 215 11.39 16.81 10.66
C VAL A 215 10.54 17.86 11.36
N ASP A 216 9.40 18.18 10.76
CA ASP A 216 8.38 19.04 11.39
C ASP A 216 7.53 18.20 12.35
N LEU A 217 7.66 18.47 13.64
CA LEU A 217 6.95 17.74 14.69
C LEU A 217 5.81 18.57 15.31
N GLY A 218 5.52 19.76 14.76
CA GLY A 218 4.47 20.64 15.28
C GLY A 218 4.77 21.19 16.69
N LEU A 219 6.05 21.28 17.06
CA LEU A 219 6.47 21.69 18.42
C LEU A 219 6.07 23.13 18.75
N SER A 220 5.95 23.97 17.72
CA SER A 220 5.48 25.37 17.82
C SER A 220 4.01 25.50 18.22
N GLU A 221 3.20 24.45 18.10
CA GLU A 221 1.79 24.40 18.54
C GLU A 221 1.60 23.73 19.91
N GLY A 222 2.69 23.45 20.64
CA GLY A 222 2.65 22.80 21.96
C GLY A 222 2.39 21.29 21.91
N ALA A 223 2.46 20.68 20.73
CA ALA A 223 2.29 19.24 20.56
C ALA A 223 3.53 18.47 21.06
N ARG A 224 3.33 17.43 21.88
CA ARG A 224 4.37 16.45 22.21
C ARG A 224 4.37 15.32 21.18
N ALA A 225 5.04 15.52 20.05
CA ALA A 225 5.17 14.50 19.02
C ALA A 225 6.43 13.64 19.21
N GLN A 226 6.31 12.33 18.93
CA GLN A 226 7.43 11.40 19.01
C GLN A 226 8.08 11.20 17.63
N LEU A 227 9.40 11.31 17.57
CA LEU A 227 10.20 10.92 16.43
C LEU A 227 10.52 9.42 16.49
N ALA A 228 10.09 8.67 15.49
CA ALA A 228 10.49 7.28 15.32
C ALA A 228 11.98 7.19 14.95
N LEU A 229 12.68 6.23 15.52
CA LEU A 229 14.08 5.90 15.21
C LEU A 229 14.13 4.46 14.70
N LYS A 230 14.82 4.21 13.59
CA LYS A 230 14.92 2.88 12.98
C LYS A 230 16.34 2.59 12.49
N ALA A 231 16.84 1.42 12.84
CA ALA A 231 18.13 0.91 12.40
C ALA A 231 17.97 -0.33 11.50
N LEU A 232 18.94 -0.52 10.63
CA LEU A 232 19.19 -1.74 9.86
C LEU A 232 20.50 -2.36 10.35
N GLY A 233 20.59 -3.69 10.29
CA GLY A 233 21.81 -4.39 10.69
C GLY A 233 22.12 -4.31 12.19
N GLY A 234 23.39 -4.53 12.52
CA GLY A 234 23.92 -4.49 13.90
C GLY A 234 23.52 -5.66 14.79
N GLN A 235 24.33 -5.91 15.82
CA GLN A 235 24.11 -6.94 16.84
C GLN A 235 23.36 -6.39 18.06
N PRO A 236 22.14 -6.85 18.37
CA PRO A 236 21.44 -6.40 19.55
C PRO A 236 22.15 -6.85 20.86
N PRO A 237 21.94 -6.16 22.00
CA PRO A 237 21.08 -4.98 22.16
C PRO A 237 21.61 -3.75 21.40
N LEU A 238 20.68 -2.91 20.95
CA LEU A 238 20.99 -1.60 20.38
C LEU A 238 20.73 -0.51 21.41
N THR A 239 21.69 0.39 21.55
CA THR A 239 21.61 1.58 22.40
C THR A 239 21.42 2.80 21.52
N TRP A 240 20.24 3.41 21.61
CA TRP A 240 19.90 4.66 20.94
C TRP A 240 20.26 5.83 21.82
N MET A 241 20.90 6.83 21.24
CA MET A 241 21.28 8.07 21.91
C MET A 241 20.86 9.27 21.06
N VAL A 242 20.50 10.36 21.74
CA VAL A 242 20.28 11.67 21.13
C VAL A 242 21.12 12.69 21.88
N ASP A 243 21.95 13.41 21.14
CA ASP A 243 22.93 14.37 21.66
C ASP A 243 23.82 13.77 22.78
N GLY A 244 24.13 12.49 22.62
CA GLY A 244 24.93 11.71 23.58
C GLY A 244 24.16 11.17 24.79
N LEU A 245 22.88 11.49 24.94
CA LEU A 245 22.04 10.98 26.02
C LEU A 245 21.31 9.69 25.58
N PRO A 246 21.33 8.62 26.38
CA PRO A 246 20.65 7.38 26.05
C PRO A 246 19.12 7.54 26.09
N VAL A 247 18.45 7.16 25.01
CA VAL A 247 16.99 7.19 24.86
C VAL A 247 16.38 5.81 25.09
N SER A 248 17.02 4.76 24.59
CA SER A 248 16.51 3.40 24.67
C SER A 248 17.63 2.40 24.51
N GLU A 249 17.50 1.26 25.19
CA GLU A 249 18.35 0.08 25.00
C GLU A 249 17.46 -1.16 24.85
N GLY A 250 17.77 -2.04 23.90
CA GLY A 250 17.10 -3.34 23.85
C GLY A 250 17.28 -4.09 22.55
N MET A 251 16.53 -5.18 22.42
CA MET A 251 16.64 -6.12 21.29
C MET A 251 15.96 -5.62 20.01
N ARG A 252 15.18 -4.54 20.09
CA ARG A 252 14.43 -3.99 18.96
C ARG A 252 15.30 -2.99 18.18
N ARG A 253 15.22 -3.04 16.85
CA ARG A 253 15.88 -2.09 15.94
C ARG A 253 15.10 -0.79 15.74
N GLN A 254 14.16 -0.52 16.63
CA GLN A 254 13.31 0.65 16.57
C GLN A 254 13.10 1.21 17.97
N ALA A 255 13.11 2.53 18.06
CA ALA A 255 12.84 3.29 19.27
C ALA A 255 11.98 4.52 18.93
N ALA A 256 11.52 5.22 19.95
CA ALA A 256 10.83 6.50 19.80
C ALA A 256 11.47 7.51 20.76
N TRP A 257 11.67 8.74 20.30
CA TRP A 257 12.23 9.84 21.07
C TRP A 257 11.29 11.04 21.02
N SER A 258 11.11 11.74 22.13
CA SER A 258 10.35 12.99 22.18
C SER A 258 11.34 14.16 22.30
N PRO A 259 11.44 15.03 21.28
CA PRO A 259 12.25 16.23 21.39
C PRO A 259 11.69 17.22 22.41
N GLU A 260 12.58 17.93 23.10
CA GLU A 260 12.22 18.98 24.05
C GLU A 260 11.90 20.32 23.35
N GLY A 261 12.38 20.51 22.12
CA GLY A 261 12.16 21.72 21.33
C GLY A 261 12.69 21.59 19.90
N ALA A 262 12.39 22.60 19.08
CA ALA A 262 12.95 22.72 17.74
C ALA A 262 14.46 22.99 17.80
N GLY A 263 15.21 22.46 16.84
CA GLY A 263 16.67 22.59 16.83
C GLY A 263 17.36 21.44 16.07
N PHE A 264 18.68 21.40 16.16
CA PHE A 264 19.44 20.28 15.62
C PHE A 264 19.59 19.19 16.69
N ALA A 265 19.42 17.94 16.29
CA ALA A 265 19.63 16.78 17.14
C ALA A 265 20.54 15.79 16.42
N ARG A 266 21.56 15.28 17.13
CA ARG A 266 22.41 14.19 16.66
C ARG A 266 21.85 12.88 17.19
N ILE A 267 21.40 12.02 16.30
CA ILE A 267 20.89 10.69 16.64
C ILE A 267 21.99 9.68 16.36
N SER A 268 22.32 8.87 17.36
CA SER A 268 23.33 7.82 17.27
C SER A 268 22.73 6.49 17.70
N VAL A 269 23.17 5.41 17.06
CA VAL A 269 22.85 4.04 17.48
C VAL A 269 24.15 3.26 17.61
N MET A 270 24.29 2.51 18.69
CA MET A 270 25.42 1.63 18.96
C MET A 270 24.92 0.21 19.18
N ASP A 271 25.66 -0.79 18.70
CA ASP A 271 25.34 -2.19 18.89
C ASP A 271 26.23 -2.86 19.96
N ALA A 272 25.93 -4.11 20.30
CA ALA A 272 26.64 -4.86 21.33
C ALA A 272 28.13 -5.13 21.00
N SER A 273 28.50 -5.07 19.72
CA SER A 273 29.88 -5.22 19.27
C SER A 273 30.67 -3.91 19.26
N GLY A 274 29.99 -2.79 19.52
CA GLY A 274 30.54 -1.45 19.49
C GLY A 274 30.50 -0.76 18.14
N ALA A 275 29.87 -1.37 17.13
CA ALA A 275 29.59 -0.67 15.87
C ALA A 275 28.59 0.45 16.14
N SER A 276 28.81 1.61 15.52
CA SER A 276 27.92 2.76 15.65
C SER A 276 27.63 3.41 14.31
N ASP A 277 26.46 4.03 14.21
CA ASP A 277 26.10 4.94 13.13
C ASP A 277 25.48 6.21 13.71
N SER A 278 25.58 7.33 13.01
CA SER A 278 25.11 8.63 13.49
C SER A 278 24.61 9.51 12.36
N VAL A 279 23.52 10.22 12.63
CA VAL A 279 22.90 11.17 11.71
C VAL A 279 22.60 12.47 12.44
N VAL A 280 22.59 13.58 11.72
CA VAL A 280 22.18 14.90 12.22
C VAL A 280 20.87 15.27 11.55
N VAL A 281 19.87 15.61 12.35
CA VAL A 281 18.56 16.06 11.87
C VAL A 281 18.20 17.41 12.43
N ARG A 282 17.33 18.13 11.72
CA ARG A 282 16.77 19.40 12.17
C ARG A 282 15.29 19.20 12.48
N ILE A 283 14.92 19.44 13.72
CA ILE A 283 13.56 19.40 14.24
C ILE A 283 12.96 20.81 14.15
N GLU A 284 11.76 20.93 13.59
CA GLU A 284 11.00 22.18 13.48
C GLU A 284 9.59 22.04 14.06
#